data_AF-A0A6A6Z845-F1
#
_entry.id   AF-A0A6A6Z845-F1
#
_cell.length_a   1.000
_cell.length_b   1.000
_cell.length_c   1.000
_cell.angle_alpha   90.00
_cell.angle_beta   90.00
_cell.angle_gamma   90.00
#
_symmetry.space_group_name_H-M   'P 1'
#
loop_
_entity.id
_entity.type
_entity.pdbx_description
1 polymer ?
#
loop_
_entity_poly.entity_id
_entity_poly.type
_entity_poly.pdbx_seq_one_letter_code
_entity_poly.pdbx_strand_id
1 'polypeptide(L)'
;MPWYKTQSEVATMTYIREHTKIPVPQVFAFDSSMDNALGLEWILMEMAEGREYEQIEEDLSPEEDQDAIYGKVAEWTHELQGLGFDTIGSIY
;
A
#
# COMPACT_ATOMS: atom_id res chain seq x y z
N MET A 1 -1.03 -7.58 18.72
CA MET A 1 -2.48 -7.38 18.89
C MET A 1 -3.06 -7.14 17.51
N PRO A 2 -3.93 -8.02 17.00
CA PRO A 2 -4.45 -7.95 15.62
C PRO A 2 -5.02 -6.56 15.29
N TRP A 3 -5.88 -6.04 16.16
CA TRP A 3 -6.58 -4.76 16.02
C TRP A 3 -5.74 -3.60 15.44
N TYR A 4 -4.62 -3.27 16.08
CA TYR A 4 -3.84 -2.08 15.70
C TYR A 4 -3.16 -2.22 14.34
N LYS A 5 -2.87 -3.44 13.90
CA LYS A 5 -2.19 -3.68 12.62
C LYS A 5 -3.13 -3.37 11.46
N THR A 6 -4.28 -4.04 11.38
CA THR A 6 -5.27 -3.82 10.31
C THR A 6 -5.74 -2.37 10.28
N GLN A 7 -5.97 -1.76 11.44
CA GLN A 7 -6.34 -0.35 11.51
C GLN A 7 -5.24 0.56 10.94
N SER A 8 -3.98 0.33 11.30
CA SER A 8 -2.85 1.09 10.78
C SER A 8 -2.70 0.90 9.26
N GLU A 9 -2.89 -0.31 8.73
CA GLU A 9 -2.83 -0.58 7.28
C GLU A 9 -3.93 0.18 6.53
N VAL A 10 -5.18 0.09 6.98
CA VAL A 10 -6.31 0.78 6.35
C VAL A 10 -6.17 2.30 6.44
N ALA A 11 -5.75 2.82 7.60
CA ALA A 11 -5.48 4.24 7.77
C ALA A 11 -4.38 4.72 6.81
N THR A 12 -3.29 3.95 6.68
CA THR A 12 -2.17 4.26 5.77
C THR A 12 -2.60 4.26 4.32
N MET A 13 -3.34 3.25 3.86
CA MET A 13 -3.85 3.20 2.48
C MET A 13 -4.79 4.36 2.17
N THR A 14 -5.66 4.72 3.12
CA THR A 14 -6.58 5.85 2.98
C THR A 14 -5.79 7.16 2.89
N TYR A 15 -4.84 7.38 3.79
CA TYR A 15 -4.02 8.58 3.82
C TYR A 15 -3.20 8.76 2.54
N ILE A 16 -2.51 7.70 2.07
CA ILE A 16 -1.72 7.73 0.84
C ILE A 16 -2.60 8.08 -0.37
N ARG A 17 -3.79 7.46 -0.47
CA ARG A 17 -4.75 7.77 -1.55
C ARG A 17 -5.19 9.23 -1.57
N GLU A 18 -5.42 9.81 -0.39
CA GLU A 18 -5.92 11.19 -0.28
C GLU A 18 -4.83 12.25 -0.53
N HIS A 19 -3.55 11.92 -0.29
CA HIS A 19 -2.46 12.90 -0.25
C HIS A 19 -1.41 12.71 -1.36
N THR A 20 -1.44 11.62 -2.12
CA THR A 20 -0.47 11.33 -3.17
C THR A 20 -1.15 10.87 -4.46
N LYS A 21 -0.38 10.72 -5.53
CA LYS A 21 -0.83 10.11 -6.80
C LYS A 21 -0.50 8.62 -6.87
N ILE A 22 0.05 8.05 -5.80
CA ILE A 22 0.47 6.65 -5.75
C ILE A 22 -0.78 5.77 -5.83
N PRO A 23 -0.85 4.84 -6.80
CA PRO A 23 -1.96 3.91 -6.88
C PRO A 23 -1.86 2.92 -5.72
N VAL A 24 -2.81 3.01 -4.80
CA VAL A 24 -3.05 2.00 -3.77
C VAL A 24 -4.41 1.34 -4.03
N PRO A 25 -4.69 0.13 -3.55
CA PRO A 25 -6.03 -0.48 -3.66
C PRO A 25 -7.09 0.26 -2.85
N GLN A 26 -8.34 0.29 -3.33
CA GLN A 26 -9.45 0.90 -2.59
C GLN A 26 -9.97 -0.06 -1.52
N VAL A 27 -9.99 0.35 -0.25
CA VAL A 27 -10.62 -0.43 0.82
C VAL A 27 -12.14 -0.26 0.76
N PHE A 28 -12.87 -1.36 0.66
CA PHE A 28 -14.33 -1.39 0.64
C PHE A 28 -14.92 -1.66 2.03
N ALA A 29 -14.32 -2.58 2.78
CA ALA A 29 -14.71 -2.92 4.14
C ALA A 29 -13.53 -3.59 4.85
N PHE A 30 -13.52 -3.58 6.18
CA PHE A 30 -12.54 -4.31 6.98
C PHE A 30 -13.09 -4.55 8.38
N ASP A 31 -12.52 -5.52 9.08
CA ASP A 31 -12.76 -5.73 10.50
C ASP A 31 -11.45 -6.14 11.17
N SER A 32 -11.03 -5.37 12.17
CA SER A 32 -9.78 -5.59 12.91
C SER A 32 -10.01 -6.41 14.19
N SER A 33 -11.26 -6.72 14.52
CA SER A 33 -11.62 -7.57 15.64
C SER A 33 -11.41 -9.05 15.30
N MET A 34 -11.15 -9.85 16.34
CA MET A 34 -11.28 -11.31 16.24
C MET A 34 -12.72 -11.76 16.58
N ASP A 35 -13.52 -10.87 17.15
CA ASP A 35 -14.92 -11.10 17.50
C ASP A 35 -15.83 -10.78 16.31
N ASN A 36 -15.65 -11.56 15.24
CA ASN A 36 -16.47 -11.49 14.03
C ASN A 36 -16.74 -12.91 13.50
N ALA A 37 -17.61 -13.01 12.49
CA ALA A 37 -18.04 -14.31 11.95
C ALA A 37 -16.89 -15.17 11.39
N LEU A 38 -15.76 -14.57 11.00
CA LEU A 38 -14.59 -15.26 10.46
C LEU A 38 -13.58 -15.63 11.56
N GLY A 39 -13.71 -15.06 12.76
CA GLY A 39 -12.80 -15.29 13.87
C GLY A 39 -11.37 -14.80 13.60
N LEU A 40 -11.19 -13.85 12.68
CA LEU A 40 -9.90 -13.31 12.24
C LEU A 40 -10.05 -11.87 11.73
N GLU A 41 -8.94 -11.11 11.75
CA GLU A 41 -8.90 -9.78 11.13
C GLU A 41 -8.88 -9.88 9.59
N TRP A 42 -9.58 -8.97 8.90
CA TRP A 42 -9.65 -8.99 7.45
C TRP A 42 -9.84 -7.59 6.84
N ILE A 43 -9.40 -7.45 5.59
CA ILE A 43 -9.63 -6.28 4.73
C ILE A 43 -10.21 -6.79 3.41
N LEU A 44 -11.31 -6.20 2.98
CA LEU A 44 -11.87 -6.35 1.64
C LEU A 44 -11.54 -5.09 0.84
N MET A 45 -10.78 -5.28 -0.25
CA MET A 45 -10.27 -4.18 -1.07
C MET A 45 -10.23 -4.54 -2.56
N GLU A 46 -9.99 -3.54 -3.39
CA GLU A 46 -9.74 -3.67 -4.82
C GLU A 46 -8.59 -4.65 -5.11
N MET A 47 -8.72 -5.45 -6.17
CA MET A 47 -7.63 -6.28 -6.67
C MET A 47 -6.71 -5.40 -7.52
N ALA A 48 -5.43 -5.33 -7.16
CA ALA A 48 -4.46 -4.59 -7.98
C ALA A 48 -4.22 -5.34 -9.30
N GLU A 49 -4.56 -4.70 -10.41
CA GLU A 49 -4.31 -5.23 -11.75
C GLU A 49 -2.81 -5.11 -12.09
N GLY A 50 -2.19 -6.22 -12.48
CA GLY A 50 -0.78 -6.24 -12.86
C GLY A 50 -0.11 -7.58 -12.63
N ARG A 51 1.22 -7.57 -12.71
CA ARG A 51 2.08 -8.71 -12.36
C ARG A 51 3.05 -8.27 -11.28
N GLU A 52 3.37 -9.18 -10.37
CA GLU A 52 4.41 -8.96 -9.38
C GLU A 52 5.76 -8.77 -10.09
N TYR A 53 6.56 -7.82 -9.61
CA TYR A 53 7.85 -7.51 -10.21
C TYR A 53 8.78 -8.73 -10.28
N GLU A 54 8.85 -9.53 -9.20
CA GLU A 54 9.66 -10.76 -9.13
C GLU A 54 9.33 -11.76 -10.25
N GLN A 55 8.08 -11.77 -10.76
CA GLN A 55 7.65 -12.69 -11.82
C GLN A 55 8.03 -12.23 -13.23
N ILE A 56 8.42 -10.97 -13.39
CA ILE A 56 8.74 -10.38 -14.69
C ILE A 56 10.17 -9.87 -14.78
N GLU A 57 10.87 -9.70 -13.65
CA GLU A 57 12.18 -9.04 -13.59
C GLU A 57 13.20 -9.57 -14.59
N GLU A 58 13.29 -10.90 -14.76
CA GLU A 58 14.22 -11.54 -15.71
C GLU A 58 13.86 -11.28 -17.19
N ASP A 59 12.57 -11.02 -17.48
CA ASP A 59 12.06 -10.75 -18.82
C ASP A 59 12.14 -9.25 -19.19
N LEU A 60 12.42 -8.37 -18.22
CA LEU A 60 12.48 -6.93 -18.44
C LEU A 60 13.76 -6.51 -19.13
N SER A 61 13.64 -5.63 -20.13
CA SER A 61 14.80 -4.98 -20.71
C SER A 61 15.44 -4.02 -19.69
N PRO A 62 16.78 -4.08 -19.45
CA PRO A 62 17.41 -3.19 -18.48
C PRO A 62 17.29 -1.70 -18.81
N GLU A 63 17.49 -1.32 -20.08
CA GLU A 63 17.58 0.08 -20.50
C GLU A 63 16.22 0.77 -20.68
N GLU A 64 15.13 0.01 -20.88
CA GLU A 64 13.80 0.59 -21.12
C GLU A 64 12.84 0.28 -19.96
N ASP A 65 12.60 -1.00 -19.67
CA ASP A 65 11.57 -1.39 -18.71
C ASP A 65 12.03 -1.20 -17.26
N GLN A 66 13.24 -1.65 -16.91
CA GLN A 66 13.75 -1.53 -15.55
C GLN A 66 13.96 -0.06 -15.17
N ASP A 67 14.56 0.74 -16.04
CA ASP A 67 14.74 2.19 -15.83
C ASP A 67 13.39 2.91 -15.64
N ALA A 68 12.35 2.55 -16.39
CA ALA A 68 11.02 3.11 -16.20
C ALA A 68 10.42 2.76 -14.83
N ILE A 69 10.57 1.51 -14.38
CA ILE A 69 10.10 1.05 -13.06
C ILE A 69 10.86 1.75 -11.94
N TYR A 70 12.19 1.80 -12.01
CA TYR A 70 13.01 2.48 -11.00
C TYR A 70 12.69 3.98 -10.95
N GLY A 71 12.49 4.61 -12.11
CA GLY A 71 12.01 5.98 -12.20
C GLY A 71 10.67 6.19 -11.48
N LYS A 72 9.72 5.25 -11.64
CA LYS A 72 8.42 5.31 -10.97
C LYS A 72 8.53 5.11 -9.45
N VAL A 73 9.35 4.16 -9.00
CA VAL A 73 9.60 3.93 -7.56
C VAL A 73 10.27 5.16 -6.93
N ALA A 74 11.21 5.79 -7.63
CA ALA A 74 11.84 7.02 -7.17
C ALA A 74 10.85 8.19 -7.06
N GLU A 75 9.95 8.35 -8.05
CA GLU A 75 8.86 9.33 -8.01
C GLU A 75 7.95 9.10 -6.80
N TRP A 76 7.47 7.88 -6.59
CA TRP A 76 6.63 7.55 -5.43
C TRP A 76 7.34 7.75 -4.10
N THR A 77 8.63 7.39 -4.01
CA THR A 77 9.45 7.64 -2.82
C THR A 77 9.52 9.14 -2.52
N HIS A 78 9.69 9.96 -3.55
CA HIS A 78 9.71 11.42 -3.40
C HIS A 78 8.35 11.97 -2.92
N GLU A 79 7.24 11.47 -3.46
CA GLU A 79 5.89 11.83 -2.99
C GLU A 79 5.68 11.48 -1.52
N LEU A 80 6.04 10.25 -1.11
CA LEU A 80 5.92 9.80 0.28
C LEU A 80 6.78 10.63 1.23
N GLN A 81 7.99 11.02 0.82
CA GLN A 81 8.85 11.92 1.62
C GLN A 81 8.25 13.30 1.83
N GLY A 82 7.34 13.73 0.95
CA GLY A 82 6.58 14.97 1.12
C GLY A 82 5.52 14.91 2.23
N LEU A 83 5.17 13.71 2.71
CA LEU A 83 4.22 13.50 3.79
C LEU A 83 4.93 13.69 5.15
N GLY A 84 4.66 14.82 5.81
CA GLY A 84 5.23 15.14 7.12
C GLY A 84 4.34 14.69 8.28
N PHE A 85 4.95 14.22 9.37
CA PHE A 85 4.27 13.86 10.62
C PHE A 85 4.97 14.49 11.82
N ASP A 86 4.19 15.02 12.76
CA ASP A 86 4.72 15.67 13.97
C ASP A 86 5.15 14.66 15.06
N THR A 87 4.78 13.39 14.88
CA THR A 87 5.04 12.30 15.84
C THR A 87 5.50 11.03 15.15
N ILE A 88 6.34 10.26 15.83
CA ILE A 88 6.68 8.89 15.42
C ILE A 88 5.58 7.92 15.88
N GLY A 89 5.24 6.93 15.05
CA GLY A 89 4.27 5.90 15.39
C GLY A 89 3.42 5.47 14.21
N SER A 90 2.17 5.15 14.50
CA SER A 90 1.12 4.79 13.55
C SER A 90 0.22 6.00 13.31
N ILE A 91 -0.33 6.13 12.10
CA ILE A 91 -1.34 7.16 11.79
C ILE A 91 -2.77 6.76 12.19
N TYR A 92 -2.91 5.56 12.76
CA TYR A 92 -4.04 5.11 13.56
C TYR A 92 -3.77 5.31 15.06
#